data_AF-A0ABD0S920-F1
#
_entry.id   AF-A0ABD0S920-F1
#
_cell.length_a   1.000
_cell.length_b   1.000
_cell.length_c   1.000
_cell.angle_alpha   90.00
_cell.angle_beta   90.00
_cell.angle_gamma   90.00
#
_symmetry.space_group_name_H-M   'P 1'
#
loop_
_entity.id
_entity.type
_entity.pdbx_description
1 polymer ?
#
loop_
_entity_poly.entity_id
_entity_poly.type
_entity_poly.pdbx_seq_one_letter_code
_entity_poly.pdbx_strand_id
1 'polypeptide(L)'
;MICRACNNSVSKDDLIRCNPCKGTFHYRCLNMTSAYFTANRSNLTATWYCPSCANITRRKGPDTPVGKHFVPQLNETTMSCDESFVEDSSSAAEHSRPCIYTLPATQTATSSNGMTYVEFLSLLDSKLDAKLDEKFDTFRTSVNKMIQSQITSAIENLKTDFTHTTDFLADEQQLDVMERRINSVEKVSRSRNLEIQAIPDRRNEDLVAIVRKICDTINVPVHDVDICSVRRIAKFNPDSSRPRNILLTLPSERQRDIILSAYKRYNKHHRSDPLNTGLLGIPGEKVNIYLAEHLSAECRELYAAARKFSRDHSFKYVWVKYGRVYLRKDDSSSAIFVKDLPNLGRLKKT
;
A
#
# COMPACT_ATOMS: atom_id res chain seq x y z
N MET A 1 25.71 15.48 -4.29
CA MET A 1 24.70 14.40 -4.47
C MET A 1 23.60 14.60 -3.44
N ILE A 2 22.35 14.25 -3.73
CA ILE A 2 21.20 14.53 -2.85
C ILE A 2 20.79 13.25 -2.11
N CYS A 3 20.62 13.34 -0.80
CA CYS A 3 20.15 12.24 0.04
C CYS A 3 18.70 11.91 -0.30
N ARG A 4 18.38 10.68 -0.67
CA ARG A 4 16.99 10.29 -0.96
C ARG A 4 16.10 10.17 0.28
N ALA A 5 16.66 10.21 1.49
CA ALA A 5 15.89 10.16 2.73
C ALA A 5 15.48 11.56 3.23
N CYS A 6 16.42 12.51 3.27
CA CYS A 6 16.18 13.86 3.80
C CYS A 6 16.20 14.98 2.74
N ASN A 7 16.46 14.63 1.47
CA ASN A 7 16.54 15.55 0.33
C ASN A 7 17.62 16.66 0.42
N ASN A 8 18.56 16.54 1.36
CA ASN A 8 19.70 17.46 1.52
C ASN A 8 20.97 16.98 0.81
N SER A 9 21.95 17.86 0.61
CA SER A 9 23.25 17.50 0.03
C SER A 9 24.06 16.56 0.93
N VAL A 10 24.70 15.55 0.32
CA VAL A 10 25.55 14.56 1.00
C VAL A 10 27.02 14.83 0.68
N SER A 11 27.84 14.99 1.72
CA SER A 11 29.30 15.06 1.65
C SER A 11 29.88 13.70 1.23
N LYS A 12 31.12 13.64 0.71
CA LYS A 12 31.74 12.35 0.37
C LYS A 12 31.97 11.48 1.61
N ASP A 13 32.15 12.11 2.76
CA ASP A 13 32.44 11.42 4.02
C ASP A 13 31.21 10.76 4.60
N ASP A 14 30.00 11.30 4.40
CA ASP A 14 28.76 10.73 4.95
C ASP A 14 28.00 9.82 3.98
N LEU A 15 28.57 9.59 2.80
CA LEU A 15 27.89 8.99 1.66
C LEU A 15 27.78 7.47 1.72
N ILE A 16 26.55 6.97 1.57
CA ILE A 16 26.25 5.58 1.24
C ILE A 16 25.51 5.51 -0.10
N ARG A 17 25.86 4.54 -0.95
CA ARG A 17 25.15 4.27 -2.22
C ARG A 17 24.53 2.89 -2.21
N CYS A 18 23.25 2.82 -2.55
CA CYS A 18 22.55 1.57 -2.78
C CYS A 18 23.10 0.87 -4.02
N ASN A 19 23.43 -0.42 -3.93
CA ASN A 19 23.98 -1.15 -5.07
C ASN A 19 22.98 -1.29 -6.25
N PRO A 20 21.72 -1.72 -6.04
CA PRO A 20 20.77 -1.89 -7.15
C PRO A 20 20.23 -0.57 -7.74
N CYS A 21 19.80 0.40 -6.92
CA CYS A 21 19.17 1.62 -7.44
C CYS A 21 20.11 2.81 -7.58
N LYS A 22 21.38 2.67 -7.17
CA LYS A 22 22.42 3.71 -7.16
C LYS A 22 22.05 5.00 -6.39
N GLY A 23 20.96 4.96 -5.61
CA GLY A 23 20.52 6.08 -4.78
C GLY A 23 21.53 6.39 -3.66
N THR A 24 21.65 7.68 -3.32
CA THR A 24 22.61 8.22 -2.36
C THR A 24 21.92 8.60 -1.05
N PHE A 25 22.56 8.31 0.08
CA PHE A 25 22.02 8.52 1.43
C PHE A 25 23.12 8.98 2.39
N HIS A 26 22.76 9.74 3.43
CA HIS A 26 23.61 9.90 4.62
C HIS A 26 23.54 8.64 5.47
N TYR A 27 24.65 8.18 6.05
CA TYR A 27 24.62 7.06 7.01
C TYR A 27 23.72 7.36 8.23
N ARG A 28 23.68 8.63 8.66
CA ARG A 28 22.81 9.09 9.77
C ARG A 28 21.33 8.97 9.44
N CYS A 29 20.94 9.29 8.20
CA CYS A 29 19.55 9.13 7.75
C CYS A 29 19.13 7.65 7.62
N LEU A 30 20.07 6.72 7.76
CA LEU A 30 19.85 5.28 7.79
C LEU A 30 19.98 4.71 9.22
N ASN A 31 19.99 5.59 10.23
CA ASN A 31 20.14 5.27 11.65
C ASN A 31 21.43 4.51 11.98
N MET A 32 22.51 4.78 11.24
CA MET A 32 23.82 4.19 11.49
C MET A 32 24.66 5.15 12.35
N THR A 33 25.44 4.62 13.29
CA THR A 33 26.38 5.43 14.06
C THR A 33 27.64 5.73 13.25
N SER A 34 28.32 6.85 13.54
CA SER A 34 29.56 7.24 12.86
C SER A 34 30.66 6.18 13.01
N ALA A 35 30.77 5.57 14.20
CA ALA A 35 31.71 4.49 14.49
C ALA A 35 31.44 3.26 13.61
N TYR A 36 30.18 2.81 13.53
CA TYR A 36 29.81 1.65 12.71
C TYR A 36 30.06 1.89 11.22
N PHE A 37 29.68 3.07 10.72
CA PHE A 37 29.85 3.43 9.33
C PHE A 37 31.34 3.49 8.93
N THR A 38 32.19 4.05 9.80
CA THR A 38 33.64 4.14 9.55
C THR A 38 34.27 2.74 9.55
N ALA A 39 33.92 1.89 10.52
CA ALA A 39 34.44 0.53 10.63
C ALA A 39 34.02 -0.38 9.45
N ASN A 40 32.84 -0.15 8.87
CA ASN A 40 32.26 -1.02 7.83
C ASN A 40 32.22 -0.36 6.44
N ARG A 41 32.92 0.76 6.24
CA ARG A 41 32.80 1.60 5.03
C ARG A 41 33.00 0.82 3.74
N SER A 42 34.02 -0.03 3.67
CA SER A 42 34.34 -0.86 2.49
C SER A 42 33.20 -1.84 2.16
N ASN A 43 32.66 -2.53 3.16
CA ASN A 43 31.57 -3.48 3.00
C ASN A 43 30.27 -2.77 2.54
N LEU A 44 29.94 -1.65 3.20
CA LEU A 44 28.75 -0.86 2.89
C LEU A 44 28.80 -0.29 1.47
N THR A 45 29.98 0.07 0.96
CA THR A 45 30.11 0.52 -0.44
C THR A 45 29.90 -0.60 -1.47
N ALA A 46 30.17 -1.86 -1.10
CA ALA A 46 30.14 -2.99 -2.03
C ALA A 46 28.78 -3.72 -2.04
N THR A 47 28.16 -3.91 -0.87
CA THR A 47 27.05 -4.86 -0.72
C THR A 47 25.76 -4.24 -0.18
N TRP A 48 25.72 -2.93 0.10
CA TRP A 48 24.57 -2.33 0.78
C TRP A 48 23.36 -2.11 -0.14
N TYR A 49 22.17 -2.38 0.41
CA TYR A 49 20.88 -2.19 -0.23
C TYR A 49 20.06 -1.19 0.59
N CYS A 50 19.42 -0.22 -0.08
CA CYS A 50 18.52 0.68 0.60
C CYS A 50 17.22 -0.02 1.04
N PRO A 51 16.49 0.53 2.02
CA PRO A 51 15.25 -0.08 2.53
C PRO A 51 14.23 -0.41 1.43
N SER A 52 14.10 0.46 0.42
CA SER A 52 13.20 0.23 -0.72
C SER A 52 13.65 -0.95 -1.60
N CYS A 53 14.95 -1.16 -1.76
CA CYS A 53 15.48 -2.24 -2.60
C CYS A 53 15.60 -3.57 -1.85
N ALA A 54 15.92 -3.54 -0.56
CA ALA A 54 15.96 -4.71 0.31
C ALA A 54 14.57 -5.37 0.46
N ASN A 55 13.49 -4.57 0.46
CA ASN A 55 12.13 -5.10 0.51
C ASN A 55 11.65 -5.73 -0.81
N ILE A 56 12.30 -5.45 -1.94
CA ILE A 56 11.96 -6.03 -3.25
C ILE A 56 12.60 -7.41 -3.43
N THR A 57 13.84 -7.61 -2.95
CA THR A 57 14.55 -8.89 -3.05
C THR A 57 13.95 -9.98 -2.17
N ARG A 58 13.26 -9.64 -1.07
CA ARG A 58 12.50 -10.60 -0.25
C ARG A 58 11.25 -11.17 -0.93
N ARG A 59 10.74 -10.54 -2.00
CA ARG A 59 9.47 -10.93 -2.66
C ARG A 59 9.65 -11.86 -3.86
N LYS A 60 10.88 -12.22 -4.25
CA LYS A 60 11.17 -13.06 -5.43
C LYS A 60 12.23 -14.13 -5.11
N GLY A 61 11.80 -15.28 -4.59
CA GLY A 61 12.63 -16.50 -4.53
C GLY A 61 11.96 -17.64 -3.75
N PRO A 62 12.00 -18.89 -4.24
CA PRO A 62 11.52 -20.07 -3.51
C PRO A 62 12.54 -20.47 -2.42
N ASP A 63 12.04 -21.13 -1.36
CA ASP A 63 12.79 -21.51 -0.17
C ASP A 63 14.06 -22.33 -0.49
N THR A 64 15.23 -21.71 -0.34
CA THR A 64 16.54 -22.38 -0.18
C THR A 64 17.49 -21.43 0.54
N PRO A 65 18.30 -21.89 1.53
CA PRO A 65 18.93 -21.00 2.48
C PRO A 65 20.23 -20.42 1.91
N VAL A 66 20.24 -19.12 1.62
CA VAL A 66 21.47 -18.41 1.23
C VAL A 66 21.59 -17.11 2.03
N GLY A 67 22.68 -17.02 2.81
CA GLY A 67 23.37 -15.78 3.17
C GLY A 67 22.70 -14.89 4.22
N LYS A 68 23.23 -14.89 5.44
CA LYS A 68 22.88 -13.93 6.51
C LYS A 68 23.12 -12.48 6.03
N HIS A 69 22.08 -11.81 5.57
CA HIS A 69 22.09 -10.36 5.45
C HIS A 69 21.80 -9.75 6.82
N PHE A 70 22.84 -9.19 7.43
CA PHE A 70 22.77 -8.54 8.73
C PHE A 70 21.91 -7.27 8.62
N VAL A 71 20.74 -7.30 9.23
CA VAL A 71 19.97 -6.11 9.61
C VAL A 71 20.33 -5.89 11.08
N PRO A 72 20.93 -4.75 11.48
CA PRO A 72 21.12 -4.46 12.89
C PRO A 72 19.75 -4.46 13.58
N GLN A 73 19.58 -5.33 14.58
CA GLN A 73 18.41 -5.34 15.45
C GLN A 73 18.34 -4.00 16.20
N LEU A 74 17.14 -3.43 16.22
CA LEU A 74 16.76 -2.36 17.13
C LEU A 74 16.79 -2.93 18.56
N ASN A 75 17.81 -2.60 19.33
CA ASN A 75 17.70 -2.63 20.77
C ASN A 75 17.14 -1.27 21.21
N GLU A 76 15.90 -1.29 21.69
CA GLU A 76 15.36 -0.26 22.56
C GLU A 76 16.17 -0.28 23.86
N THR A 77 17.08 0.65 24.01
CA THR A 77 17.71 0.92 25.30
C THR A 77 18.01 2.41 25.39
N THR A 78 17.20 3.08 26.21
CA THR A 78 17.48 4.31 26.99
C THR A 78 18.07 5.51 26.24
N MET A 79 17.23 6.54 26.07
CA MET A 79 17.71 7.92 26.02
C MET A 79 18.37 8.28 27.36
N SER A 80 19.69 8.30 27.37
CA SER A 80 20.48 9.14 28.28
C SER A 80 21.02 10.29 27.45
N CYS A 81 20.56 11.50 27.74
CA CYS A 81 21.15 12.72 27.24
C CYS A 81 22.34 13.09 28.13
N ASP A 82 23.54 12.71 27.71
CA ASP A 82 24.79 13.29 28.23
C ASP A 82 25.09 14.57 27.45
N GLU A 83 24.88 15.71 28.11
CA GLU A 83 25.50 16.99 27.74
C GLU A 83 26.96 16.98 28.20
N SER A 84 27.88 17.13 27.24
CA SER A 84 29.29 17.32 27.51
C SER A 84 29.59 18.78 27.88
N PHE A 85 29.96 18.98 29.14
CA PHE A 85 31.13 19.70 29.64
C PHE A 85 31.73 20.83 28.78
N VAL A 86 31.69 22.05 29.31
CA VAL A 86 32.62 23.15 28.98
C VAL A 86 33.23 23.63 30.30
N GLU A 87 34.53 23.44 30.45
CA GLU A 87 35.35 24.08 31.48
C GLU A 87 35.65 25.52 31.03
N ASP A 88 35.39 26.51 31.89
CA ASP A 88 36.39 27.55 32.11
C ASP A 88 36.29 28.19 33.50
N SER A 89 37.46 28.60 33.94
CA SER A 89 37.94 29.06 35.22
C SER A 89 37.38 30.44 35.64
N SER A 90 37.26 30.68 36.95
CA SER A 90 38.06 31.68 37.70
C SER A 90 37.32 32.45 38.82
N SER A 91 38.10 32.69 39.88
CA SER A 91 38.04 33.78 40.87
C SER A 91 37.16 33.66 42.13
N ALA A 92 37.87 33.32 43.21
CA ALA A 92 37.95 34.05 44.49
C ALA A 92 36.71 34.75 45.07
N ALA A 93 36.30 34.31 46.26
CA ALA A 93 36.16 35.18 47.43
C ALA A 93 36.17 34.35 48.73
N GLU A 94 37.21 34.57 49.52
CA GLU A 94 37.29 34.23 50.94
C GLU A 94 36.08 34.76 51.70
N HIS A 95 35.52 34.02 52.66
CA HIS A 95 34.90 34.59 53.87
C HIS A 95 34.90 33.54 55.01
N SER A 96 35.84 33.76 55.94
CA SER A 96 35.69 33.64 57.39
C SER A 96 35.41 32.28 58.04
N ARG A 97 36.49 31.72 58.58
CA ARG A 97 36.55 30.73 59.68
C ARG A 97 35.71 31.17 60.89
N PRO A 98 34.98 30.27 61.57
CA PRO A 98 34.46 30.56 62.90
C PRO A 98 35.60 30.58 63.93
N CYS A 99 35.61 31.64 64.71
CA CYS A 99 36.51 31.88 65.84
C CYS A 99 36.23 30.87 66.96
N ILE A 100 37.25 30.12 67.37
CA ILE A 100 37.23 29.30 68.59
C ILE A 100 37.34 30.27 69.78
N TYR A 101 36.23 30.53 70.47
CA TYR A 101 36.25 31.09 71.81
C TYR A 101 36.26 29.95 72.83
N THR A 102 37.43 29.70 73.42
CA THR A 102 37.58 28.94 74.65
C THR A 102 37.00 29.77 75.81
N LEU A 103 35.91 29.31 76.40
CA LEU A 103 35.42 29.79 77.70
C LEU A 103 35.91 28.84 78.80
N PRO A 104 36.40 29.36 79.94
CA PRO A 104 36.91 28.53 81.01
C PRO A 104 35.78 27.80 81.74
N ALA A 105 35.94 26.48 81.88
CA ALA A 105 35.10 25.64 82.70
C ALA A 105 35.19 26.09 84.18
N THR A 106 34.08 26.61 84.70
CA THR A 106 33.84 26.67 86.14
C THR A 106 33.01 25.46 86.51
N GLN A 107 33.64 24.53 87.22
CA GLN A 107 32.97 23.38 87.81
C GLN A 107 32.05 23.86 88.93
N THR A 108 30.76 23.66 88.75
CA THR A 108 29.83 23.48 89.87
C THR A 108 29.03 22.23 89.60
N ALA A 109 29.36 21.18 90.33
CA ALA A 109 28.54 20.00 90.45
C ALA A 109 27.16 20.40 90.98
N THR A 110 26.12 20.13 90.21
CA THR A 110 24.76 19.97 90.73
C THR A 110 24.08 18.91 89.89
N SER A 111 23.85 17.77 90.52
CA SER A 111 22.99 16.70 90.04
C SER A 111 21.64 17.28 89.66
N SER A 112 21.35 17.35 88.37
CA SER A 112 19.99 17.47 87.86
C SER A 112 19.96 16.87 86.46
N ASN A 113 18.98 16.01 86.21
CA ASN A 113 18.71 15.38 84.91
C ASN A 113 18.18 16.40 83.88
N GLY A 114 18.88 17.52 83.70
CA GLY A 114 18.51 18.62 82.82
C GLY A 114 19.24 18.53 81.49
N MET A 115 18.49 18.34 80.40
CA MET A 115 19.00 18.32 79.03
C MET A 115 19.54 19.70 78.63
N THR A 116 20.70 19.77 77.99
CA THR A 116 21.30 21.04 77.55
C THR A 116 20.55 21.64 76.35
N TYR A 117 20.64 22.95 76.15
CA TYR A 117 19.97 23.63 75.02
C TYR A 117 20.43 23.11 73.65
N VAL A 118 21.70 22.71 73.53
CA VAL A 118 22.26 22.11 72.30
C VAL A 118 21.69 20.72 72.05
N GLU A 119 21.51 19.90 73.09
CA GLU A 119 20.84 18.59 73.00
C GLU A 119 19.35 18.74 72.65
N PHE A 120 18.68 19.79 73.14
CA PHE A 120 17.30 20.08 72.77
C PHE A 120 17.17 20.44 71.28
N LEU A 121 18.03 21.32 70.77
CA LEU A 121 18.02 21.68 69.35
C LEU A 121 18.32 20.48 68.45
N SER A 122 19.29 19.62 68.80
CA SER A 122 19.59 18.43 67.99
C SER A 122 18.45 17.40 68.00
N LEU A 123 17.78 17.23 69.14
CA LEU A 123 16.59 16.38 69.22
C LEU A 123 15.43 16.96 68.42
N LEU A 124 15.27 18.28 68.41
CA LEU A 124 14.21 18.95 67.67
C LEU A 124 14.45 18.86 66.17
N ASP A 125 15.67 19.10 65.69
CA ASP A 125 16.06 18.90 64.29
C ASP A 125 15.88 17.44 63.87
N SER A 126 16.39 16.47 64.66
CA SER A 126 16.23 15.06 64.30
C SER A 126 14.77 14.59 64.25
N LYS A 127 13.90 15.09 65.15
CA LYS A 127 12.47 14.77 65.13
C LYS A 127 11.76 15.44 63.96
N LEU A 128 12.15 16.66 63.62
CA LEU A 128 11.56 17.41 62.52
C LEU A 128 11.95 16.77 61.18
N ASP A 129 13.22 16.44 60.99
CA ASP A 129 13.74 15.73 59.82
C ASP A 129 13.08 14.36 59.68
N ALA A 130 13.01 13.57 60.76
CA ALA A 130 12.35 12.27 60.71
C ALA A 130 10.87 12.36 60.31
N LYS A 131 10.15 13.38 60.79
CA LYS A 131 8.75 13.62 60.43
C LYS A 131 8.58 14.13 59.00
N LEU A 132 9.50 14.98 58.54
CA LEU A 132 9.49 15.49 57.17
C LEU A 132 9.82 14.38 56.18
N ASP A 133 10.83 13.56 56.44
CA ASP A 133 11.21 12.42 55.59
C ASP A 133 10.06 11.41 55.47
N GLU A 134 9.39 11.07 56.57
CA GLU A 134 8.20 10.19 56.56
C GLU A 134 7.10 10.74 55.61
N LYS A 135 6.87 12.06 55.65
CA LYS A 135 5.87 12.72 54.79
C LYS A 135 6.34 12.86 53.34
N PHE A 136 7.62 13.14 53.11
CA PHE A 136 8.18 13.21 51.75
C PHE A 136 8.22 11.85 51.08
N ASP A 137 8.50 10.76 51.81
CA ASP A 137 8.51 9.41 51.25
C ASP A 137 7.09 8.93 50.90
N THR A 138 6.12 9.21 51.76
CA THR A 138 4.70 8.91 51.45
C THR A 138 4.20 9.74 50.25
N PHE A 139 4.63 11.00 50.12
CA PHE A 139 4.34 11.82 48.96
C PHE A 139 5.03 11.29 47.68
N ARG A 140 6.34 11.01 47.74
CA ARG A 140 7.13 10.46 46.62
C ARG A 140 6.54 9.16 46.11
N THR A 141 6.19 8.23 47.00
CA THR A 141 5.57 6.95 46.63
C THR A 141 4.20 7.15 45.97
N SER A 142 3.37 8.05 46.49
CA SER A 142 2.06 8.37 45.89
C SER A 142 2.20 8.98 44.49
N VAL A 143 3.09 9.97 44.33
CA VAL A 143 3.37 10.62 43.04
C VAL A 143 3.95 9.62 42.03
N ASN A 144 4.93 8.81 42.43
CA ASN A 144 5.51 7.78 41.56
C ASN A 144 4.46 6.77 41.12
N LYS A 145 3.56 6.34 42.03
CA LYS A 145 2.47 5.42 41.69
C LYS A 145 1.48 6.04 40.70
N MET A 146 1.14 7.32 40.88
CA MET A 146 0.26 8.04 39.95
C MET A 146 0.91 8.18 38.56
N ILE A 147 2.18 8.58 38.50
CA ILE A 147 2.94 8.70 37.25
C ILE A 147 3.02 7.34 36.54
N GLN A 148 3.36 6.29 37.26
CA GLN A 148 3.41 4.93 36.72
C GLN A 148 2.05 4.49 36.17
N SER A 149 0.96 4.77 36.89
CA SER A 149 -0.40 4.44 36.42
C SER A 149 -0.78 5.20 35.15
N GLN A 150 -0.47 6.51 35.08
CA GLN A 150 -0.77 7.34 33.91
C GLN A 150 0.06 6.92 32.68
N ILE A 151 1.35 6.64 32.88
CA ILE A 151 2.23 6.16 31.81
C ILE A 151 1.75 4.79 31.31
N THR A 152 1.41 3.87 32.22
CA THR A 152 0.92 2.53 31.82
C THR A 152 -0.37 2.64 31.02
N SER A 153 -1.32 3.45 31.48
CA SER A 153 -2.58 3.68 30.75
C SER A 153 -2.35 4.33 29.38
N ALA A 154 -1.47 5.33 29.30
CA ALA A 154 -1.13 5.97 28.02
C ALA A 154 -0.47 4.99 27.04
N ILE A 155 0.43 4.13 27.52
CA ILE A 155 1.09 3.10 26.70
C ILE A 155 0.07 2.06 26.23
N GLU A 156 -0.85 1.62 27.10
CA GLU A 156 -1.91 0.68 26.72
C GLU A 156 -2.82 1.27 25.64
N ASN A 157 -3.27 2.52 25.81
CA ASN A 157 -4.09 3.21 24.81
C ASN A 157 -3.35 3.39 23.48
N LEU A 158 -2.08 3.80 23.51
CA LEU A 158 -1.28 3.92 22.29
C LEU A 158 -1.07 2.57 21.61
N LYS A 159 -0.87 1.50 22.39
CA LYS A 159 -0.75 0.14 21.87
C LYS A 159 -2.05 -0.30 21.21
N THR A 160 -3.20 -0.04 21.83
CA THR A 160 -4.50 -0.39 21.24
C THR A 160 -4.77 0.37 19.95
N ASP A 161 -4.48 1.68 19.92
CA ASP A 161 -4.66 2.52 18.74
C ASP A 161 -3.73 2.08 17.60
N PHE A 162 -2.49 1.75 17.94
CA PHE A 162 -1.53 1.22 16.97
C PHE A 162 -2.00 -0.11 16.40
N THR A 163 -2.42 -1.06 17.25
CA THR A 163 -2.92 -2.36 16.78
C THR A 163 -4.15 -2.21 15.89
N HIS A 164 -5.10 -1.35 16.27
CA HIS A 164 -6.29 -1.10 15.47
C HIS A 164 -5.93 -0.51 14.10
N THR A 165 -4.98 0.42 14.05
CA THR A 165 -4.51 1.01 12.79
C THR A 165 -3.80 -0.03 11.92
N THR A 166 -2.95 -0.89 12.50
CA THR A 166 -2.27 -1.93 11.74
C THR A 166 -3.22 -2.99 11.21
N ASP A 167 -4.22 -3.37 12.00
CA ASP A 167 -5.23 -4.35 11.62
C ASP A 167 -6.12 -3.79 10.51
N PHE A 168 -6.56 -2.53 10.63
CA PHE A 168 -7.33 -1.84 9.59
C PHE A 168 -6.58 -1.82 8.23
N LEU A 169 -5.28 -1.49 8.25
CA LEU A 169 -4.47 -1.50 7.02
C LEU A 169 -4.26 -2.91 6.46
N ALA A 170 -4.12 -3.91 7.33
CA ALA A 170 -4.00 -5.31 6.91
C ALA A 170 -5.30 -5.79 6.26
N ASP A 171 -6.46 -5.46 6.83
CA ASP A 171 -7.77 -5.79 6.29
C ASP A 171 -8.02 -5.11 4.94
N GLU A 172 -7.69 -3.82 4.81
CA GLU A 172 -7.79 -3.09 3.54
C GLU A 172 -6.94 -3.76 2.45
N GLN A 173 -5.71 -4.17 2.79
CA GLN A 173 -4.84 -4.90 1.88
C GLN A 173 -5.44 -6.27 1.50
N GLN A 174 -6.07 -6.98 2.43
CA GLN A 174 -6.75 -8.24 2.14
C GLN A 174 -7.94 -8.05 1.21
N LEU A 175 -8.75 -7.00 1.40
CA LEU A 175 -9.89 -6.68 0.54
C LEU A 175 -9.43 -6.45 -0.90
N ASP A 176 -8.38 -5.66 -1.13
CA ASP A 176 -7.82 -5.43 -2.47
C ASP A 176 -7.30 -6.73 -3.11
N VAL A 177 -6.64 -7.60 -2.33
CA VAL A 177 -6.22 -8.93 -2.82
C VAL A 177 -7.42 -9.79 -3.21
N MET A 178 -8.49 -9.80 -2.41
CA MET A 178 -9.70 -10.58 -2.68
C MET A 178 -10.44 -10.04 -3.91
N GLU A 179 -10.59 -8.73 -4.03
CA GLU A 179 -11.20 -8.09 -5.20
C GLU A 179 -10.43 -8.46 -6.49
N ARG A 180 -9.09 -8.38 -6.46
CA ARG A 180 -8.25 -8.79 -7.60
C ARG A 180 -8.42 -10.27 -7.95
N ARG A 181 -8.60 -11.15 -6.97
CA ARG A 181 -8.87 -12.59 -7.20
C ARG A 181 -10.26 -12.80 -7.80
N ILE A 182 -11.29 -12.14 -7.28
CA ILE A 182 -12.66 -12.18 -7.81
C ILE A 182 -12.66 -11.73 -9.27
N ASN A 183 -12.06 -10.58 -9.56
CA ASN A 183 -11.94 -10.04 -10.92
C ASN A 183 -11.19 -10.99 -11.87
N SER A 184 -10.19 -11.72 -11.37
CA SER A 184 -9.48 -12.73 -12.17
C SER A 184 -10.36 -13.95 -12.47
N VAL A 185 -11.08 -14.46 -11.48
CA VAL A 185 -12.03 -15.57 -11.65
C VAL A 185 -13.16 -15.18 -12.60
N GLU A 186 -13.67 -13.95 -12.47
CA GLU A 186 -14.69 -13.38 -13.34
C GLU A 186 -14.26 -13.32 -14.81
N LYS A 187 -13.01 -12.93 -15.07
CA LYS A 187 -12.45 -12.89 -16.43
C LYS A 187 -12.34 -14.30 -17.02
N VAL A 188 -11.87 -15.27 -16.23
CA VAL A 188 -11.74 -16.67 -16.67
C VAL A 188 -13.11 -17.30 -16.91
N SER A 189 -14.09 -17.07 -16.05
CA SER A 189 -15.43 -17.66 -16.21
C SER A 189 -16.17 -17.17 -17.46
N ARG A 190 -15.80 -15.99 -17.98
CA ARG A 190 -16.38 -15.38 -19.17
C ARG A 190 -15.52 -15.52 -20.42
N SER A 191 -14.33 -16.12 -20.32
CA SER A 191 -13.35 -16.14 -21.40
C SER A 191 -13.79 -16.97 -22.62
N ARG A 192 -14.76 -17.86 -22.48
CA ARG A 192 -15.31 -18.63 -23.62
C ARG A 192 -16.60 -18.04 -24.16
N ASN A 193 -17.05 -16.95 -23.58
CA ASN A 193 -18.36 -16.37 -23.88
C ASN A 193 -18.24 -15.28 -24.94
N LEU A 194 -19.19 -15.31 -25.87
CA LEU A 194 -19.40 -14.32 -26.91
C LEU A 194 -20.78 -13.68 -26.71
N GLU A 195 -20.83 -12.38 -26.80
CA GLU A 195 -22.06 -11.60 -26.74
C GLU A 195 -22.49 -11.20 -28.15
N ILE A 196 -23.71 -11.56 -28.53
CA ILE A 196 -24.32 -11.24 -29.82
C ILE A 196 -25.41 -10.22 -29.56
N GLN A 197 -25.25 -9.03 -30.12
CA GLN A 197 -26.12 -7.88 -29.87
C GLN A 197 -26.95 -7.52 -31.10
N ALA A 198 -28.05 -6.80 -30.86
CA ALA A 198 -28.93 -6.24 -31.88
C ALA A 198 -29.72 -7.25 -32.73
N ILE A 199 -29.95 -8.47 -32.21
CA ILE A 199 -30.86 -9.44 -32.83
C ILE A 199 -32.27 -9.24 -32.24
N PRO A 200 -33.31 -8.92 -33.03
CA PRO A 200 -34.68 -8.73 -32.51
C PRO A 200 -35.20 -9.94 -31.73
N ASP A 201 -35.94 -9.70 -30.65
CA ASP A 201 -36.56 -10.75 -29.84
C ASP A 201 -37.76 -11.36 -30.58
N ARG A 202 -37.86 -12.69 -30.62
CA ARG A 202 -39.01 -13.41 -31.21
C ARG A 202 -39.46 -14.55 -30.30
N ARG A 203 -40.76 -14.84 -30.26
CA ARG A 203 -41.34 -15.85 -29.34
C ARG A 203 -40.83 -17.27 -29.61
N ASN A 204 -40.68 -17.64 -30.89
CA ASN A 204 -40.26 -18.98 -31.32
C ASN A 204 -38.96 -18.90 -32.12
N GLU A 205 -37.91 -18.36 -31.52
CA GLU A 205 -36.59 -18.31 -32.16
C GLU A 205 -35.74 -19.52 -31.81
N ASP A 206 -35.02 -20.02 -32.82
CA ASP A 206 -33.95 -20.98 -32.64
C ASP A 206 -32.61 -20.23 -32.56
N LEU A 207 -32.11 -20.07 -31.34
CA LEU A 207 -30.84 -19.39 -31.10
C LEU A 207 -29.64 -20.15 -31.66
N VAL A 208 -29.69 -21.49 -31.69
CA VAL A 208 -28.62 -22.33 -32.24
C VAL A 208 -28.54 -22.13 -33.75
N ALA A 209 -29.68 -22.17 -34.45
CA ALA A 209 -29.74 -21.89 -35.88
C ALA A 209 -29.29 -20.46 -36.22
N ILE A 210 -29.63 -19.47 -35.39
CA ILE A 210 -29.15 -18.09 -35.54
C ILE A 210 -27.62 -18.03 -35.43
N VAL A 211 -27.04 -18.64 -34.40
CA VAL A 211 -25.58 -18.69 -34.22
C VAL A 211 -24.91 -19.37 -35.42
N ARG A 212 -25.44 -20.50 -35.89
CA ARG A 212 -24.92 -21.23 -37.05
C ARG A 212 -24.91 -20.34 -38.29
N LYS A 213 -26.04 -19.71 -38.62
CA LYS A 213 -26.13 -18.78 -39.76
C LYS A 213 -25.16 -17.61 -39.68
N ILE A 214 -24.97 -17.02 -38.49
CA ILE A 214 -23.98 -15.95 -38.28
C ILE A 214 -22.58 -16.46 -38.61
N CYS A 215 -22.24 -17.62 -38.06
CA CYS A 215 -20.94 -18.27 -38.21
C CYS A 215 -20.66 -18.67 -39.67
N ASP A 216 -21.66 -19.21 -40.37
CA ASP A 216 -21.59 -19.52 -41.80
C ASP A 216 -21.39 -18.26 -42.65
N THR A 217 -22.13 -17.18 -42.35
CA THR A 217 -22.02 -15.89 -43.08
C THR A 217 -20.60 -15.30 -43.00
N ILE A 218 -19.91 -15.50 -41.87
CA ILE A 218 -18.53 -15.02 -41.68
C ILE A 218 -17.47 -16.06 -42.05
N ASN A 219 -17.85 -17.17 -42.72
CA ASN A 219 -16.98 -18.28 -43.13
C ASN A 219 -16.23 -18.95 -41.97
N VAL A 220 -16.89 -19.14 -40.82
CA VAL A 220 -16.40 -19.92 -39.69
C VAL A 220 -17.51 -20.87 -39.26
N PRO A 221 -17.73 -22.01 -39.93
CA PRO A 221 -18.83 -22.92 -39.59
C PRO A 221 -18.66 -23.45 -38.16
N VAL A 222 -19.78 -23.55 -37.44
CA VAL A 222 -19.87 -24.04 -36.06
C VAL A 222 -20.96 -25.10 -36.00
N HIS A 223 -20.66 -26.26 -35.44
CA HIS A 223 -21.63 -27.35 -35.30
C HIS A 223 -22.33 -27.28 -33.94
N ASP A 224 -23.43 -28.01 -33.79
CA ASP A 224 -24.21 -27.99 -32.55
C ASP A 224 -23.40 -28.53 -31.35
N VAL A 225 -22.50 -29.47 -31.60
CA VAL A 225 -21.56 -30.01 -30.60
C VAL A 225 -20.54 -28.96 -30.10
N ASP A 226 -20.31 -27.90 -30.89
CA ASP A 226 -19.41 -26.80 -30.57
C ASP A 226 -20.11 -25.69 -29.77
N ILE A 227 -21.41 -25.83 -29.48
CA ILE A 227 -22.19 -24.86 -28.71
C ILE A 227 -22.45 -25.44 -27.32
N CYS A 228 -21.68 -24.99 -26.33
CA CYS A 228 -21.86 -25.45 -24.95
C CYS A 228 -23.15 -24.90 -24.33
N SER A 229 -23.48 -23.63 -24.59
CA SER A 229 -24.77 -23.05 -24.21
C SER A 229 -25.07 -21.79 -25.01
N VAL A 230 -26.35 -21.52 -25.28
CA VAL A 230 -26.80 -20.28 -25.91
C VAL A 230 -28.10 -19.81 -25.27
N ARG A 231 -28.16 -18.57 -24.78
CA ARG A 231 -29.35 -18.01 -24.12
C ARG A 231 -29.45 -16.50 -24.29
N ARG A 232 -30.66 -15.95 -24.22
CA ARG A 232 -30.88 -14.50 -24.08
C ARG A 232 -30.51 -14.06 -22.66
N ILE A 233 -29.87 -12.90 -22.52
CA ILE A 233 -29.58 -12.25 -21.24
C ILE A 233 -30.66 -11.21 -20.95
N ALA A 234 -31.06 -11.10 -19.68
CA ALA A 234 -31.92 -10.02 -19.22
C ALA A 234 -31.31 -8.65 -19.53
N LYS A 235 -32.17 -7.67 -19.83
CA LYS A 235 -31.73 -6.29 -20.00
C LYS A 235 -31.34 -5.73 -18.64
N PHE A 236 -30.31 -4.90 -18.60
CA PHE A 236 -29.99 -4.12 -17.40
C PHE A 236 -31.12 -3.12 -17.08
N ASN A 237 -31.65 -2.44 -18.11
CA ASN A 237 -32.85 -1.61 -18.03
C ASN A 237 -34.01 -2.31 -18.76
N PRO A 238 -35.04 -2.81 -18.05
CA PRO A 238 -36.20 -3.47 -18.65
C PRO A 238 -36.95 -2.61 -19.68
N ASP A 239 -37.01 -1.30 -19.46
CA ASP A 239 -37.77 -0.35 -20.29
C ASP A 239 -37.05 0.03 -21.60
N SER A 240 -35.80 -0.44 -21.77
CA SER A 240 -35.03 -0.18 -22.99
C SER A 240 -35.68 -0.84 -24.20
N SER A 241 -35.88 -0.06 -25.27
CA SER A 241 -36.37 -0.57 -26.57
C SER A 241 -35.36 -1.49 -27.27
N ARG A 242 -34.09 -1.51 -26.83
CA ARG A 242 -33.07 -2.39 -27.41
C ARG A 242 -33.42 -3.87 -27.15
N PRO A 243 -33.18 -4.77 -28.12
CA PRO A 243 -33.42 -6.20 -27.91
C PRO A 243 -32.46 -6.78 -26.87
N ARG A 244 -32.80 -7.96 -26.32
CA ARG A 244 -31.94 -8.66 -25.36
C ARG A 244 -30.71 -9.21 -26.07
N ASN A 245 -29.55 -9.17 -25.43
CA ASN A 245 -28.35 -9.77 -26.02
C ASN A 245 -28.41 -11.29 -25.90
N ILE A 246 -27.79 -12.01 -26.84
CA ILE A 246 -27.60 -13.46 -26.77
C ILE A 246 -26.19 -13.73 -26.23
N LEU A 247 -26.10 -14.55 -25.19
CA LEU A 247 -24.85 -15.09 -24.67
C LEU A 247 -24.62 -16.46 -25.29
N LEU A 248 -23.49 -16.62 -25.95
CA LEU A 248 -23.01 -17.88 -26.48
C LEU A 248 -21.78 -18.32 -25.70
N THR A 249 -21.77 -19.53 -25.16
CA THR A 249 -20.60 -20.18 -24.54
C THR A 249 -20.03 -21.23 -25.49
N LEU A 250 -18.76 -21.10 -25.81
CA LEU A 250 -18.01 -21.97 -26.73
C LEU A 250 -17.12 -22.95 -25.96
N PRO A 251 -16.62 -24.02 -26.60
CA PRO A 251 -15.75 -25.02 -25.95
C PRO A 251 -14.40 -24.45 -25.53
N SER A 252 -13.91 -23.42 -26.24
CA SER A 252 -12.62 -22.81 -25.95
C SER A 252 -12.58 -21.32 -26.25
N GLU A 253 -11.66 -20.63 -25.57
CA GLU A 253 -11.30 -19.24 -25.83
C GLU A 253 -10.83 -19.04 -27.28
N ARG A 254 -10.10 -20.02 -27.81
CA ARG A 254 -9.60 -20.02 -29.19
C ARG A 254 -10.74 -19.95 -30.19
N GLN A 255 -11.80 -20.74 -30.02
CA GLN A 255 -12.96 -20.72 -30.92
C GLN A 255 -13.65 -19.35 -30.91
N ARG A 256 -13.85 -18.78 -29.72
CA ARG A 256 -14.38 -17.42 -29.56
C ARG A 256 -13.53 -16.40 -30.31
N ASP A 257 -12.21 -16.47 -30.18
CA ASP A 257 -11.28 -15.52 -30.78
C ASP A 257 -11.22 -15.63 -32.31
N ILE A 258 -11.34 -16.85 -32.84
CA ILE A 258 -11.45 -17.12 -34.28
C ILE A 258 -12.71 -16.43 -34.82
N ILE A 259 -13.87 -16.64 -34.19
CA ILE A 259 -15.16 -16.03 -34.57
C ILE A 259 -15.06 -14.51 -34.54
N LEU A 260 -14.58 -13.92 -33.44
CA LEU A 260 -14.43 -12.46 -33.33
C LEU A 260 -13.48 -11.87 -34.37
N SER A 261 -12.38 -12.56 -34.65
CA SER A 261 -11.41 -12.12 -35.66
C SER A 261 -11.98 -12.22 -37.07
N ALA A 262 -12.72 -13.30 -37.38
CA ALA A 262 -13.40 -13.48 -38.64
C ALA A 262 -14.49 -12.43 -38.85
N TYR A 263 -15.31 -12.16 -37.84
CA TYR A 263 -16.31 -11.08 -37.86
C TYR A 263 -15.67 -9.70 -38.13
N LYS A 264 -14.59 -9.36 -37.44
CA LYS A 264 -13.85 -8.10 -37.69
C LYS A 264 -13.31 -8.02 -39.12
N ARG A 265 -12.77 -9.14 -39.65
CA ARG A 265 -12.32 -9.22 -41.05
C ARG A 265 -13.49 -9.09 -42.03
N TYR A 266 -14.58 -9.79 -41.80
CA TYR A 266 -15.78 -9.76 -42.63
C TYR A 266 -16.31 -8.34 -42.77
N ASN A 267 -16.56 -7.64 -41.65
CA ASN A 267 -17.02 -6.24 -41.67
C ASN A 267 -16.00 -5.25 -42.22
N LYS A 268 -14.71 -5.60 -42.26
CA LYS A 268 -13.67 -4.80 -42.91
C LYS A 268 -13.74 -4.91 -44.44
N HIS A 269 -14.06 -6.08 -44.97
CA HIS A 269 -14.18 -6.30 -46.41
C HIS A 269 -15.59 -5.93 -46.93
N HIS A 270 -16.61 -5.97 -46.07
CA HIS A 270 -17.99 -5.64 -46.41
C HIS A 270 -18.43 -4.36 -45.69
N ARG A 271 -17.83 -3.22 -46.06
CA ARG A 271 -18.15 -1.92 -45.43
C ARG A 271 -19.55 -1.41 -45.76
N SER A 272 -20.05 -1.70 -46.96
CA SER A 272 -21.36 -1.28 -47.45
C SER A 272 -22.51 -2.15 -46.96
N ASP A 273 -22.24 -3.43 -46.67
CA ASP A 273 -23.23 -4.40 -46.18
C ASP A 273 -22.58 -5.26 -45.08
N PRO A 274 -22.30 -4.68 -43.89
CA PRO A 274 -21.71 -5.42 -42.77
C PRO A 274 -22.69 -6.47 -42.25
N LEU A 275 -22.23 -7.36 -41.37
CA LEU A 275 -23.08 -8.40 -40.78
C LEU A 275 -24.38 -7.79 -40.21
N ASN A 276 -25.52 -8.21 -40.75
CA ASN A 276 -26.84 -7.64 -40.42
C ASN A 276 -27.94 -8.71 -40.42
N THR A 277 -29.11 -8.35 -39.87
CA THR A 277 -30.29 -9.23 -39.74
C THR A 277 -30.81 -9.75 -41.07
N GLY A 278 -30.68 -8.97 -42.15
CA GLY A 278 -31.11 -9.38 -43.49
C GLY A 278 -30.33 -10.58 -44.01
N LEU A 279 -29.01 -10.65 -43.76
CA LEU A 279 -28.16 -11.78 -44.14
C LEU A 279 -28.53 -13.09 -43.43
N LEU A 280 -29.19 -13.00 -42.28
CA LEU A 280 -29.68 -14.16 -41.53
C LEU A 280 -31.09 -14.62 -41.98
N GLY A 281 -31.71 -13.89 -42.89
CA GLY A 281 -33.11 -14.08 -43.29
C GLY A 281 -34.09 -13.72 -42.17
N ILE A 282 -33.73 -12.79 -41.28
CA ILE A 282 -34.64 -12.28 -40.26
C ILE A 282 -35.52 -11.21 -40.91
N PRO A 283 -36.86 -11.36 -40.90
CA PRO A 283 -37.77 -10.39 -41.50
C PRO A 283 -37.75 -9.07 -40.72
N GLY A 284 -37.99 -7.97 -41.43
CA GLY A 284 -38.04 -6.61 -40.88
C GLY A 284 -36.94 -5.71 -41.43
N GLU A 285 -36.70 -4.60 -40.74
CA GLU A 285 -35.65 -3.66 -41.09
C GLU A 285 -34.26 -4.29 -40.93
N LYS A 286 -33.34 -3.97 -41.87
CA LYS A 286 -31.95 -4.42 -41.78
C LYS A 286 -31.26 -3.70 -40.63
N VAL A 287 -30.83 -4.47 -39.63
CA VAL A 287 -30.12 -3.96 -38.45
C VAL A 287 -28.76 -4.65 -38.37
N ASN A 288 -27.71 -3.85 -38.14
CA ASN A 288 -26.36 -4.36 -37.98
C ASN A 288 -26.23 -5.18 -36.68
N ILE A 289 -25.59 -6.34 -36.80
CA ILE A 289 -25.36 -7.27 -35.69
C ILE A 289 -23.93 -7.07 -35.19
N TYR A 290 -23.78 -7.02 -33.87
CA TYR A 290 -22.49 -6.80 -33.23
C TYR A 290 -22.07 -8.02 -32.42
N LEU A 291 -20.86 -8.52 -32.68
CA LEU A 291 -20.21 -9.55 -31.89
C LEU A 291 -19.17 -8.91 -30.96
N ALA A 292 -19.28 -9.21 -29.66
CA ALA A 292 -18.40 -8.69 -28.63
C ALA A 292 -17.93 -9.79 -27.67
N GLU A 293 -16.78 -9.58 -27.03
CA GLU A 293 -16.36 -10.41 -25.89
C GLU A 293 -17.31 -10.14 -24.70
N HIS A 294 -17.64 -11.18 -23.95
CA HIS A 294 -18.39 -11.02 -22.70
C HIS A 294 -17.46 -10.52 -21.58
N LEU A 295 -17.48 -9.21 -21.32
CA LEU A 295 -16.57 -8.57 -20.36
C LEU A 295 -17.04 -8.73 -18.90
N SER A 296 -16.09 -8.82 -17.96
CA SER A 296 -16.36 -8.64 -16.53
C SER A 296 -16.86 -7.22 -16.23
N ALA A 297 -17.47 -7.01 -15.06
CA ALA A 297 -17.95 -5.69 -14.66
C ALA A 297 -16.81 -4.66 -14.62
N GLU A 298 -15.72 -5.00 -13.94
CA GLU A 298 -14.48 -4.22 -13.87
C GLU A 298 -13.94 -3.86 -15.26
N CYS A 299 -13.85 -4.83 -16.18
CA CYS A 299 -13.33 -4.57 -17.53
C CYS A 299 -14.26 -3.66 -18.35
N ARG A 300 -15.57 -3.83 -18.20
CA ARG A 300 -16.59 -2.99 -18.87
C ARG A 300 -16.49 -1.54 -18.38
N GLU A 301 -16.35 -1.35 -17.06
CA GLU A 301 -16.16 -0.03 -16.45
C GLU A 301 -14.86 0.62 -16.92
N LEU A 302 -13.75 -0.12 -16.87
CA LEU A 302 -12.45 0.35 -17.33
C LEU A 302 -12.48 0.74 -18.81
N TYR A 303 -13.17 -0.04 -19.65
CA TYR A 303 -13.33 0.26 -21.07
C TYR A 303 -14.17 1.53 -21.30
N ALA A 304 -15.25 1.72 -20.54
CA ALA A 304 -16.06 2.93 -20.60
C ALA A 304 -15.23 4.16 -20.19
N ALA A 305 -14.46 4.07 -19.10
CA ALA A 305 -13.55 5.11 -18.64
C ALA A 305 -12.46 5.40 -19.67
N ALA A 306 -11.84 4.37 -20.27
CA ALA A 306 -10.82 4.52 -21.30
C ALA A 306 -11.35 5.17 -22.57
N ARG A 307 -12.60 4.88 -22.98
CA ARG A 307 -13.25 5.56 -24.11
C ARG A 307 -13.49 7.04 -23.83
N LYS A 308 -13.88 7.40 -22.60
CA LYS A 308 -14.01 8.81 -22.20
C LYS A 308 -12.65 9.50 -22.24
N PHE A 309 -11.67 8.90 -21.58
CA PHE A 309 -10.29 9.38 -21.55
C PHE A 309 -9.70 9.61 -22.94
N SER A 310 -9.94 8.69 -23.87
CA SER A 310 -9.46 8.79 -25.25
C SER A 310 -9.96 10.03 -25.98
N ARG A 311 -11.23 10.42 -25.77
CA ARG A 311 -11.79 11.64 -26.37
C ARG A 311 -11.14 12.89 -25.76
N ASP A 312 -10.96 12.88 -24.45
CA ASP A 312 -10.41 14.03 -23.72
C ASP A 312 -8.90 14.25 -24.01
N HIS A 313 -8.16 13.20 -24.37
CA HIS A 313 -6.70 13.23 -24.54
C HIS A 313 -6.25 12.84 -25.96
N SER A 314 -7.16 12.89 -26.94
CA SER A 314 -6.88 12.66 -28.36
C SER A 314 -6.21 11.30 -28.69
N PHE A 315 -6.63 10.23 -28.03
CA PHE A 315 -6.24 8.87 -28.44
C PHE A 315 -7.13 8.40 -29.59
N LYS A 316 -6.52 8.07 -30.73
CA LYS A 316 -7.23 7.63 -31.94
C LYS A 316 -7.93 6.28 -31.78
N TYR A 317 -7.38 5.37 -30.97
CA TYR A 317 -7.92 4.01 -30.86
C TYR A 317 -8.09 3.55 -29.41
N VAL A 318 -9.24 2.93 -29.14
CA VAL A 318 -9.53 2.19 -27.90
C VAL A 318 -10.17 0.86 -28.30
N TRP A 319 -9.67 -0.25 -27.76
CA TRP A 319 -10.27 -1.55 -28.00
C TRP A 319 -10.06 -2.49 -26.82
N VAL A 320 -10.83 -3.58 -26.83
CA VAL A 320 -10.68 -4.69 -25.90
C VAL A 320 -10.21 -5.92 -26.66
N LYS A 321 -9.29 -6.66 -26.04
CA LYS A 321 -8.84 -7.97 -26.53
C LYS A 321 -8.48 -8.85 -25.34
N TYR A 322 -9.03 -10.06 -25.29
CA TYR A 322 -8.79 -11.01 -24.19
C TYR A 322 -9.14 -10.44 -22.81
N GLY A 323 -10.25 -9.70 -22.72
CA GLY A 323 -10.66 -9.01 -21.49
C GLY A 323 -9.69 -7.94 -20.99
N ARG A 324 -8.80 -7.43 -21.86
CA ARG A 324 -7.84 -6.35 -21.56
C ARG A 324 -8.12 -5.13 -22.42
N VAL A 325 -8.07 -3.96 -21.79
CA VAL A 325 -8.32 -2.67 -22.44
C VAL A 325 -7.02 -2.07 -22.96
N TYR A 326 -7.05 -1.61 -24.21
CA TYR A 326 -5.89 -1.01 -24.87
C TYR A 326 -6.23 0.38 -25.41
N LEU A 327 -5.24 1.26 -25.35
CA LEU A 327 -5.25 2.60 -25.94
C LEU A 327 -4.12 2.73 -26.95
N ARG A 328 -4.31 3.54 -27.98
CA ARG A 328 -3.26 3.92 -28.92
C ARG A 328 -3.47 5.35 -29.41
N LYS A 329 -2.43 6.17 -29.32
CA LYS A 329 -2.52 7.60 -29.61
C LYS A 329 -2.76 7.86 -31.10
N ASP A 330 -1.95 7.25 -31.95
CA ASP A 330 -2.00 7.37 -33.40
C ASP A 330 -1.47 6.10 -34.10
N ASP A 331 -1.34 6.12 -35.42
CA ASP A 331 -0.87 4.98 -36.22
C ASP A 331 0.62 4.67 -36.06
N SER A 332 1.41 5.58 -35.48
CA SER A 332 2.85 5.42 -35.25
C SER A 332 3.17 4.96 -33.82
N SER A 333 2.29 5.29 -32.87
CA SER A 333 2.45 4.98 -31.45
C SER A 333 2.26 3.49 -31.16
N SER A 334 2.85 2.98 -30.08
CA SER A 334 2.58 1.63 -29.60
C SER A 334 1.23 1.54 -28.87
N ALA A 335 0.67 0.33 -28.79
CA ALA A 335 -0.51 0.08 -27.98
C ALA A 335 -0.15 0.06 -26.49
N ILE A 336 -0.90 0.81 -25.68
CA ILE A 336 -0.76 0.91 -24.24
C ILE A 336 -1.82 0.02 -23.60
N PHE A 337 -1.40 -0.93 -22.77
CA PHE A 337 -2.31 -1.73 -21.95
C PHE A 337 -2.73 -0.93 -20.71
N VAL A 338 -4.04 -0.72 -20.55
CA VAL A 338 -4.61 -0.08 -19.37
C VAL A 338 -4.94 -1.17 -18.36
N LYS A 339 -4.23 -1.16 -17.23
CA LYS A 339 -4.34 -2.20 -16.20
C LYS A 339 -5.58 -2.02 -15.32
N ASP A 340 -5.81 -0.79 -14.90
CA ASP A 340 -6.81 -0.40 -13.90
C ASP A 340 -7.11 1.11 -14.03
N LEU A 341 -8.11 1.60 -13.28
CA LEU A 341 -8.50 3.01 -13.28
C LEU A 341 -7.38 3.95 -12.79
N PRO A 342 -6.63 3.63 -11.70
CA PRO A 342 -5.46 4.44 -11.30
C PRO A 342 -4.39 4.55 -12.39
N ASN A 343 -4.09 3.47 -13.11
CA ASN A 343 -3.15 3.42 -14.21
C ASN A 343 -3.60 4.33 -15.36
N LEU A 344 -4.89 4.32 -15.71
CA LEU A 344 -5.47 5.24 -16.68
C LEU A 344 -5.28 6.71 -16.26
N GLY A 345 -5.48 7.02 -14.98
CA GLY A 345 -5.30 8.37 -14.45
C GLY A 345 -3.85 8.88 -14.52
N ARG A 346 -2.86 7.99 -14.41
CA ARG A 346 -1.44 8.35 -14.53
C ARG A 346 -1.02 8.70 -15.96
N LEU A 347 -1.73 8.20 -16.97
CA LEU A 347 -1.50 8.53 -18.38
C LEU A 347 -1.82 10.00 -18.72
N LYS A 348 -2.49 10.75 -17.82
CA LYS A 348 -2.70 12.20 -17.97
C LYS A 348 -1.40 13.02 -17.91
N LYS A 349 -0.36 12.48 -17.28
CA LYS A 349 0.87 13.23 -16.91
C LYS A 349 2.01 13.07 -17.93
N THR A 350 1.74 12.49 -19.08
CA THR A 350 2.67 12.24 -20.20
C THR A 350 1.99 12.63 -21.49
#